data_AF-A0A1U7JJC5-F1
#
_entry.id   AF-A0A1U7JJC5-F1
#
_cell.length_a   1.000
_cell.length_b   1.000
_cell.length_c   1.000
_cell.angle_alpha   90.00
_cell.angle_beta   90.00
_cell.angle_gamma   90.00
#
_symmetry.space_group_name_H-M   'P 1'
#
loop_
_entity.id
_entity.type
_entity.pdbx_description
1 polymer ?
#
loop_
_entity_poly.entity_id
_entity_poly.type
_entity_poly.pdbx_seq_one_letter_code
_entity_poly.pdbx_strand_id
1 'polypeptide(L)'
;MNTCQPGIVAPLPEHAIYSEFRLEKDATVSAGLDVLAVLRIDHGVMAGLGSKLMANARCGLILCLFRPQTGTGASVPETQEDLWVRVCGANQEQLADLQQRVLHHLSGTFRLIRSTSAFLRGGERNLASHNEMASSSLDHSSVSRVLVSSLNPALDRGSFVAVQSWLYTGSRQNGRSIKNMDGIFAGRLTTERSGPKSTIEIDIERIGLVTKPEEGYMLRRCLAFGERYGEAGLYSVAYGNSLLLYEATLKCMVGQTDGVLDPLFQVSRPITGGYYWCPPIKPNGQLILSALN
;
A
#
# COMPACT_ATOMS: atom_id res chain seq x y z
N MET A 1 -7.37 -7.48 23.60
CA MET A 1 -8.14 -6.78 22.54
C MET A 1 -7.44 -7.03 21.22
N ASN A 2 -8.20 -7.14 20.12
CA ASN A 2 -7.63 -7.30 18.78
C ASN A 2 -6.93 -6.00 18.36
N THR A 3 -5.90 -6.10 17.54
CA THR A 3 -5.14 -4.93 17.08
C THR A 3 -4.96 -4.96 15.57
N CYS A 4 -4.66 -3.82 14.98
CA CYS A 4 -4.18 -3.78 13.59
C CYS A 4 -2.81 -4.45 13.51
N GLN A 5 -2.39 -4.78 12.29
CA GLN A 5 -1.00 -5.21 12.06
C GLN A 5 -0.05 -4.05 12.40
N PRO A 6 1.04 -4.27 13.18
CA PRO A 6 1.83 -3.17 13.72
C PRO A 6 2.46 -2.28 12.64
N GLY A 7 2.87 -2.86 11.51
CA GLY A 7 3.51 -2.13 10.42
C GLY A 7 2.62 -1.14 9.67
N ILE A 8 1.29 -1.14 9.90
CA ILE A 8 0.38 -0.14 9.31
C ILE A 8 0.67 1.24 9.94
N VAL A 9 0.87 1.26 11.26
CA VAL A 9 1.00 2.47 12.07
C VAL A 9 2.43 2.76 12.49
N ALA A 10 3.32 1.76 12.40
CA ALA A 10 4.74 1.93 12.69
C ALA A 10 5.41 2.92 11.72
N PRO A 11 6.53 3.55 12.13
CA PRO A 11 7.32 4.39 11.26
C PRO A 11 7.79 3.67 9.99
N LEU A 12 8.15 4.46 8.97
CA LEU A 12 8.71 3.89 7.74
C LEU A 12 10.01 3.13 8.04
N PRO A 13 10.14 1.87 7.62
CA PRO A 13 11.37 1.12 7.81
C PRO A 13 12.47 1.62 6.86
N GLU A 14 13.73 1.51 7.28
CA GLU A 14 14.86 1.85 6.40
C GLU A 14 14.94 0.93 5.18
N HIS A 15 14.59 -0.34 5.36
CA HIS A 15 14.57 -1.36 4.32
C HIS A 15 13.33 -2.24 4.42
N ALA A 16 12.72 -2.52 3.27
CA ALA A 16 11.60 -3.44 3.17
C ALA A 16 11.66 -4.24 1.88
N ILE A 17 11.01 -5.40 1.87
CA ILE A 17 10.76 -6.17 0.66
C ILE A 17 9.26 -6.41 0.59
N TYR A 18 8.67 -6.00 -0.53
CA TYR A 18 7.28 -6.22 -0.84
C TYR A 18 7.17 -7.41 -1.78
N SER A 19 6.44 -8.44 -1.37
CA SER A 19 6.27 -9.67 -2.13
C SER A 19 4.79 -9.89 -2.45
N GLU A 20 4.50 -10.26 -3.69
CA GLU A 20 3.15 -10.57 -4.16
C GLU A 20 3.11 -12.03 -4.61
N PHE A 21 2.09 -12.76 -4.15
CA PHE A 21 1.96 -14.19 -4.33
C PHE A 21 0.61 -14.58 -4.91
N ARG A 22 0.62 -15.66 -5.66
CA ARG A 22 -0.58 -16.33 -6.19
C ARG A 22 -0.73 -17.69 -5.55
N LEU A 23 -1.95 -18.09 -5.21
CA LEU A 23 -2.24 -19.47 -4.82
C LEU A 23 -1.79 -20.42 -5.94
N GLU A 24 -1.20 -21.54 -5.55
CA GLU A 24 -0.92 -22.61 -6.49
C GLU A 24 -2.20 -23.15 -7.12
N LYS A 25 -2.09 -23.72 -8.32
CA LYS A 25 -3.27 -24.16 -9.10
C LYS A 25 -4.11 -25.19 -8.34
N ASP A 26 -3.44 -26.06 -7.60
CA ASP A 26 -4.06 -27.17 -6.84
C ASP A 26 -4.38 -26.78 -5.39
N ALA A 27 -4.01 -25.56 -4.96
CA ALA A 27 -4.28 -25.08 -3.62
C ALA A 27 -5.68 -24.47 -3.52
N THR A 28 -6.43 -24.88 -2.50
CA THR A 28 -7.74 -24.29 -2.19
C THR A 28 -7.59 -22.98 -1.41
N VAL A 29 -8.61 -22.12 -1.44
CA VAL A 29 -8.63 -20.90 -0.61
C VAL A 29 -8.50 -21.25 0.88
N SER A 30 -9.17 -22.32 1.34
CA SER A 30 -9.05 -22.79 2.73
C SER A 30 -7.61 -23.15 3.08
N ALA A 31 -6.91 -23.92 2.22
CA ALA A 31 -5.51 -24.26 2.46
C ALA A 31 -4.62 -23.00 2.54
N GLY A 32 -4.88 -22.01 1.69
CA GLY A 32 -4.22 -20.70 1.76
C GLY A 32 -4.45 -20.00 3.10
N LEU A 33 -5.70 -19.94 3.56
CA LEU A 33 -6.06 -19.33 4.85
C LEU A 33 -5.47 -20.11 6.04
N ASP A 34 -5.40 -21.44 5.96
CA ASP A 34 -4.79 -22.29 7.00
C ASP A 34 -3.28 -22.03 7.14
N VAL A 35 -2.56 -21.90 6.02
CA VAL A 35 -1.14 -21.50 6.04
C VAL A 35 -0.95 -20.09 6.62
N LEU A 36 -1.86 -19.16 6.31
CA LEU A 36 -1.80 -17.80 6.84
C LEU A 36 -2.20 -17.71 8.32
N ALA A 37 -3.05 -18.61 8.82
CA ALA A 37 -3.45 -18.64 10.23
C ALA A 37 -2.29 -18.92 11.20
N VAL A 38 -1.24 -19.59 10.70
CA VAL A 38 -0.02 -19.88 11.45
C VAL A 38 1.13 -18.90 11.18
N LEU A 39 0.99 -18.01 10.20
CA LEU A 39 1.96 -16.94 9.95
C LEU A 39 1.94 -15.93 11.10
N ARG A 40 3.12 -15.60 11.64
CA ARG A 40 3.27 -14.62 12.71
C ARG A 40 3.49 -13.23 12.12
N ILE A 41 2.57 -12.33 12.43
CA ILE A 41 2.60 -10.91 12.09
C ILE A 41 3.16 -10.13 13.27
N ASP A 42 4.11 -9.26 12.99
CA ASP A 42 4.80 -8.43 13.98
C ASP A 42 5.24 -7.10 13.33
N HIS A 43 6.23 -6.42 13.89
CA HIS A 43 6.78 -5.19 13.29
C HIS A 43 7.50 -5.46 11.96
N GLY A 44 8.09 -6.65 11.81
CA GLY A 44 8.83 -7.08 10.63
C GLY A 44 7.94 -7.61 9.51
N VAL A 45 6.87 -8.35 9.81
CA VAL A 45 5.99 -8.99 8.81
C VAL A 45 4.59 -8.39 8.80
N MET A 46 4.06 -8.10 7.62
CA MET A 46 2.65 -7.80 7.38
C MET A 46 2.09 -8.60 6.21
N ALA A 47 0.79 -8.87 6.22
CA ALA A 47 0.10 -9.60 5.17
C ALA A 47 -1.23 -8.93 4.78
N GLY A 48 -1.47 -8.79 3.48
CA GLY A 48 -2.72 -8.34 2.88
C GLY A 48 -3.30 -9.43 1.98
N LEU A 49 -4.59 -9.69 2.13
CA LEU A 49 -5.34 -10.71 1.39
C LEU A 49 -5.99 -10.09 0.15
N GLY A 50 -5.72 -10.67 -1.02
CA GLY A 50 -6.33 -10.26 -2.28
C GLY A 50 -7.77 -10.78 -2.41
N SER A 51 -8.45 -10.34 -3.46
CA SER A 51 -9.87 -10.63 -3.70
C SER A 51 -10.21 -12.12 -3.70
N LYS A 52 -9.32 -12.97 -4.22
CA LYS A 52 -9.52 -14.43 -4.26
C LYS A 52 -9.54 -15.06 -2.86
N LEU A 53 -8.64 -14.64 -1.96
CA LEU A 53 -8.64 -15.12 -0.58
C LEU A 53 -9.82 -14.55 0.22
N MET A 54 -10.32 -13.39 -0.19
CA MET A 54 -11.48 -12.73 0.39
C MET A 54 -12.82 -13.22 -0.17
N ALA A 55 -12.83 -14.10 -1.18
CA ALA A 55 -14.04 -14.47 -1.92
C ALA A 55 -15.13 -15.12 -1.04
N ASN A 56 -14.73 -15.78 0.04
CA ASN A 56 -15.65 -16.45 0.99
C ASN A 56 -16.01 -15.58 2.20
N ALA A 57 -15.64 -14.29 2.21
CA ALA A 57 -15.95 -13.40 3.33
C ALA A 57 -17.46 -13.27 3.56
N ARG A 58 -17.98 -13.87 4.64
CA ARG A 58 -19.43 -13.89 4.95
C ARG A 58 -19.94 -12.66 5.69
N CYS A 59 -19.09 -11.65 5.83
CA CYS A 59 -19.22 -10.60 6.84
C CYS A 59 -19.46 -9.20 6.26
N GLY A 60 -19.88 -9.10 5.00
CA GLY A 60 -20.19 -7.81 4.35
C GLY A 60 -18.97 -6.97 3.96
N LEU A 61 -17.76 -7.46 4.25
CA LEU A 61 -16.52 -6.83 3.77
C LEU A 61 -16.27 -7.24 2.32
N ILE A 62 -16.52 -6.32 1.39
CA ILE A 62 -16.25 -6.53 -0.03
C ILE A 62 -14.94 -5.84 -0.38
N LEU A 63 -13.94 -6.62 -0.76
CA LEU A 63 -12.74 -6.09 -1.40
C LEU A 63 -13.03 -5.90 -2.89
N CYS A 64 -13.17 -4.65 -3.32
CA CYS A 64 -13.31 -4.32 -4.73
C CYS A 64 -12.11 -4.88 -5.53
N LEU A 65 -12.37 -5.37 -6.73
CA LEU A 65 -11.31 -5.76 -7.64
C LEU A 65 -10.58 -4.51 -8.13
N PHE A 66 -9.26 -4.53 -8.09
CA PHE A 66 -8.48 -3.50 -8.75
C PHE A 66 -8.75 -3.58 -10.26
N ARG A 67 -9.29 -2.53 -10.86
CA ARG A 67 -9.55 -2.47 -12.30
C ARG A 67 -8.51 -1.62 -13.00
N PRO A 68 -8.10 -1.97 -14.23
CA PRO A 68 -7.23 -1.11 -15.00
C PRO A 68 -7.91 0.25 -15.18
N GLN A 69 -7.16 1.32 -14.93
CA GLN A 69 -7.64 2.69 -15.10
C GLN A 69 -6.98 3.27 -16.34
N THR A 70 -7.77 3.66 -17.33
CA THR A 70 -7.29 4.33 -18.53
C THR A 70 -7.98 5.67 -18.66
N GLY A 71 -7.22 6.72 -18.94
CA GLY A 71 -7.73 8.08 -19.12
C GLY A 71 -6.91 8.84 -20.15
N THR A 72 -6.70 10.14 -19.93
CA THR A 72 -6.06 11.07 -20.86
C THR A 72 -4.58 10.74 -21.08
N GLY A 73 -4.27 9.74 -21.91
CA GLY A 73 -2.90 9.34 -22.25
C GLY A 73 -2.16 8.56 -21.15
N ALA A 74 -2.84 8.16 -20.07
CA ALA A 74 -2.29 7.36 -18.99
C ALA A 74 -3.07 6.06 -18.80
N SER A 75 -2.34 5.01 -18.41
CA SER A 75 -2.91 3.71 -18.07
C SER A 75 -2.27 3.17 -16.80
N VAL A 76 -3.11 2.65 -15.92
CA VAL A 76 -2.74 1.95 -14.70
C VAL A 76 -3.10 0.48 -14.89
N PRO A 77 -2.11 -0.43 -14.90
CA PRO A 77 -2.38 -1.85 -15.14
C PRO A 77 -3.03 -2.52 -13.92
N GLU A 78 -3.89 -3.52 -14.18
CA GLU A 78 -4.35 -4.47 -13.16
C GLU A 78 -3.32 -5.60 -13.06
N THR A 79 -2.65 -5.69 -11.91
CA THR A 79 -1.71 -6.78 -11.62
C THR A 79 -2.08 -7.44 -10.29
N GLN A 80 -3.36 -7.45 -9.91
CA GLN A 80 -3.82 -8.01 -8.65
C GLN A 80 -3.31 -9.45 -8.44
N GLU A 81 -2.78 -9.74 -7.24
CA GLU A 81 -2.44 -11.10 -6.82
C GLU A 81 -3.24 -11.52 -5.58
N ASP A 82 -3.09 -12.77 -5.17
CA ASP A 82 -3.90 -13.40 -4.12
C ASP A 82 -3.44 -12.98 -2.72
N LEU A 83 -2.16 -12.69 -2.54
CA LEU A 83 -1.55 -12.34 -1.26
C LEU A 83 -0.43 -11.30 -1.47
N TRP A 84 -0.39 -10.29 -0.61
CA TRP A 84 0.69 -9.32 -0.51
C TRP A 84 1.35 -9.45 0.86
N VAL A 85 2.68 -9.50 0.91
CA VAL A 85 3.44 -9.57 2.15
C VAL A 85 4.54 -8.52 2.14
N ARG A 86 4.66 -7.76 3.22
CA ARG A 86 5.79 -6.87 3.46
C ARG A 86 6.64 -7.42 4.59
N VAL A 87 7.91 -7.67 4.29
CA VAL A 87 8.95 -7.88 5.31
C VAL A 87 9.80 -6.61 5.45
N CYS A 88 10.19 -6.24 6.66
CA CYS A 88 11.14 -5.16 6.91
C CYS A 88 12.11 -5.53 8.02
N GLY A 89 13.30 -4.92 8.00
CA GLY A 89 14.37 -5.20 8.95
C GLY A 89 15.25 -3.98 9.17
N ALA A 90 16.01 -3.98 10.27
CA ALA A 90 16.94 -2.89 10.58
C ALA A 90 18.19 -2.91 9.68
N ASN A 91 18.52 -4.06 9.10
CA ASN A 91 19.63 -4.23 8.17
C ASN A 91 19.29 -5.29 7.11
N GLN A 92 20.16 -5.42 6.11
CA GLN A 92 19.95 -6.32 4.97
C GLN A 92 19.96 -7.81 5.36
N GLU A 93 20.76 -8.20 6.35
CA GLU A 93 20.85 -9.59 6.82
C GLU A 93 19.55 -10.04 7.48
N GLN A 94 19.06 -9.27 8.46
CA GLN A 94 17.78 -9.54 9.13
C GLN A 94 16.61 -9.54 8.14
N LEU A 95 16.66 -8.65 7.15
CA LEU A 95 15.64 -8.56 6.11
C LEU A 95 15.65 -9.81 5.22
N ALA A 96 16.83 -10.28 4.80
CA ALA A 96 16.98 -11.49 4.01
C ALA A 96 16.53 -12.74 4.77
N ASP A 97 16.94 -12.88 6.03
CA ASP A 97 16.52 -13.99 6.90
C ASP A 97 15.00 -14.02 7.11
N LEU A 98 14.40 -12.84 7.34
CA LEU A 98 12.96 -12.72 7.50
C LEU A 98 12.22 -13.06 6.20
N GLN A 99 12.72 -12.57 5.06
CA GLN A 99 12.15 -12.91 3.75
C GLN A 99 12.21 -14.41 3.50
N GLN A 100 13.35 -15.05 3.74
CA GLN A 100 13.51 -16.48 3.51
C GLN A 100 12.56 -17.30 4.39
N ARG A 101 12.40 -16.94 5.67
CA ARG A 101 11.44 -17.60 6.56
C ARG A 101 10.01 -17.49 6.05
N VAL A 102 9.60 -16.32 5.59
CA VAL A 102 8.27 -16.10 5.00
C VAL A 102 8.09 -16.91 3.72
N LEU A 103 9.07 -16.89 2.81
CA LEU A 103 9.01 -17.67 1.57
C LEU A 103 8.92 -19.17 1.83
N HIS A 104 9.68 -19.68 2.80
CA HIS A 104 9.61 -21.08 3.20
C HIS A 104 8.24 -21.43 3.78
N HIS A 105 7.70 -20.59 4.67
CA HIS A 105 6.38 -20.77 5.29
C HIS A 105 5.24 -20.84 4.25
N LEU A 106 5.33 -20.03 3.20
CA LEU A 106 4.32 -19.95 2.15
C LEU A 106 4.50 -21.00 1.03
N SER A 107 5.64 -21.69 1.01
CA SER A 107 5.99 -22.63 -0.05
C SER A 107 5.00 -23.80 -0.14
N GLY A 108 4.78 -24.28 -1.36
CA GLY A 108 3.83 -25.36 -1.65
C GLY A 108 2.35 -24.93 -1.72
N THR A 109 1.98 -23.79 -1.14
CA THR A 109 0.60 -23.26 -1.20
C THR A 109 0.52 -21.96 -2.02
N PHE A 110 1.55 -21.12 -1.92
CA PHE A 110 1.65 -19.86 -2.65
C PHE A 110 2.92 -19.82 -3.49
N ARG A 111 2.79 -19.33 -4.73
CA ARG A 111 3.90 -19.02 -5.63
C ARG A 111 4.22 -17.54 -5.58
N LEU A 112 5.49 -17.19 -5.37
CA LEU A 112 5.98 -15.82 -5.50
C LEU A 112 5.86 -15.37 -6.97
N ILE A 113 5.17 -14.26 -7.20
CA ILE A 113 4.99 -13.66 -8.54
C ILE A 113 5.88 -12.44 -8.70
N ARG A 114 5.96 -11.59 -7.67
CA ARG A 114 6.81 -10.39 -7.66
C ARG A 114 7.45 -10.18 -6.31
N SER A 115 8.66 -9.64 -6.32
CA SER A 115 9.39 -9.22 -5.11
C SER A 115 10.12 -7.92 -5.42
N THR A 116 9.87 -6.88 -4.63
CA THR A 116 10.48 -5.56 -4.80
C THR A 116 11.19 -5.14 -3.52
N SER A 117 12.52 -5.05 -3.59
CA SER A 117 13.34 -4.47 -2.52
C SER A 117 13.26 -2.96 -2.56
N ALA A 118 12.85 -2.38 -1.44
CA ALA A 118 12.63 -0.95 -1.27
C ALA A 118 13.37 -0.44 -0.03
N PHE A 119 13.67 0.86 -0.04
CA PHE A 119 14.43 1.50 1.01
C PHE A 119 13.99 2.94 1.21
N LEU A 120 14.16 3.44 2.42
CA LEU A 120 13.98 4.84 2.73
C LEU A 120 15.16 5.63 2.18
N ARG A 121 14.92 6.58 1.28
CA ARG A 121 16.00 7.37 0.68
C ARG A 121 16.42 8.50 1.63
N GLY A 122 17.70 8.86 1.70
CA GLY A 122 18.21 9.84 2.68
C GLY A 122 17.58 11.24 2.65
N GLY A 123 16.98 11.67 1.52
CA GLY A 123 16.15 12.89 1.46
C GLY A 123 14.72 12.69 1.98
N GLU A 124 14.25 11.44 1.97
CA GLU A 124 13.04 11.00 2.64
C GLU A 124 13.23 10.76 4.13
N ARG A 125 14.42 10.94 4.75
CA ARG A 125 14.45 11.10 6.21
C ARG A 125 13.76 12.40 6.63
N ASN A 126 13.85 13.45 5.81
CA ASN A 126 13.03 14.64 5.96
C ASN A 126 11.58 14.40 5.50
N LEU A 127 11.33 13.60 4.45
CA LEU A 127 9.96 13.34 3.97
C LEU A 127 9.20 12.27 4.77
N ALA A 128 9.89 11.36 5.45
CA ALA A 128 9.34 10.46 6.46
C ALA A 128 8.98 11.27 7.68
N SER A 129 9.80 12.24 8.11
CA SER A 129 9.35 13.22 9.09
C SER A 129 8.19 14.09 8.58
N HIS A 130 8.06 14.41 7.28
CA HIS A 130 6.96 15.24 6.76
C HIS A 130 5.65 14.46 6.48
N ASN A 131 5.73 13.22 5.99
CA ASN A 131 4.58 12.31 5.91
C ASN A 131 4.14 11.83 7.30
N GLU A 132 5.03 11.90 8.31
CA GLU A 132 4.69 11.72 9.73
C GLU A 132 4.29 13.02 10.43
N MET A 133 4.57 14.21 9.86
CA MET A 133 4.22 15.52 10.45
C MET A 133 3.02 16.23 9.80
N ALA A 134 2.34 15.59 8.82
CA ALA A 134 0.97 15.91 8.46
C ALA A 134 -0.06 15.55 9.56
N SER A 135 0.39 14.90 10.65
CA SER A 135 -0.19 15.07 11.97
C SER A 135 0.98 15.30 12.93
N SER A 136 1.36 16.56 13.17
CA SER A 136 2.20 16.86 14.32
C SER A 136 1.48 16.30 15.55
N SER A 137 2.05 15.24 16.14
CA SER A 137 1.40 14.15 16.89
C SER A 137 0.67 13.14 16.01
N LEU A 138 1.10 11.88 16.01
CA LEU A 138 0.19 10.75 15.85
C LEU A 138 -0.86 10.87 16.98
N ASP A 139 -1.82 11.76 16.82
CA ASP A 139 -3.04 11.68 17.60
C ASP A 139 -3.63 10.30 17.29
N HIS A 140 -4.03 9.59 18.34
CA HIS A 140 -4.78 8.33 18.23
C HIS A 140 -5.94 8.43 17.22
N SER A 141 -6.43 9.65 16.93
CA SER A 141 -7.39 9.95 15.88
C SER A 141 -6.94 9.65 14.44
N SER A 142 -5.66 9.79 14.07
CA SER A 142 -5.23 9.54 12.68
C SER A 142 -5.09 8.04 12.40
N VAL A 143 -4.62 7.28 13.40
CA VAL A 143 -4.57 5.82 13.34
C VAL A 143 -5.98 5.23 13.24
N SER A 144 -6.93 5.71 14.05
CA SER A 144 -8.28 5.17 14.02
C SER A 144 -8.99 5.39 12.68
N ARG A 145 -8.64 6.43 11.93
CA ARG A 145 -9.23 6.75 10.62
C ARG A 145 -8.83 5.79 9.49
N VAL A 146 -7.70 5.10 9.58
CA VAL A 146 -7.31 4.09 8.57
C VAL A 146 -7.73 2.68 8.92
N LEU A 147 -8.33 2.49 10.10
CA LEU A 147 -8.80 1.20 10.56
C LEU A 147 -10.30 1.10 10.40
N VAL A 148 -10.77 -0.07 9.96
CA VAL A 148 -12.19 -0.39 9.94
C VAL A 148 -12.70 -0.47 11.37
N SER A 149 -13.77 0.27 11.65
CA SER A 149 -14.56 0.08 12.86
C SER A 149 -15.73 -0.85 12.54
N SER A 150 -15.77 -2.01 13.20
CA SER A 150 -16.80 -3.02 12.96
C SER A 150 -17.30 -3.62 14.28
N LEU A 151 -18.60 -3.93 14.34
CA LEU A 151 -19.16 -4.74 15.42
C LEU A 151 -18.72 -6.20 15.33
N ASN A 152 -18.21 -6.64 14.16
CA ASN A 152 -17.63 -7.97 14.00
C ASN A 152 -16.15 -7.94 14.41
N PRO A 153 -15.75 -8.61 15.51
CA PRO A 153 -14.36 -8.60 15.97
C PRO A 153 -13.36 -9.20 14.98
N ALA A 154 -13.83 -10.00 14.02
CA ALA A 154 -13.00 -10.57 12.96
C ALA A 154 -12.62 -9.55 11.87
N LEU A 155 -13.28 -8.40 11.84
CA LEU A 155 -13.02 -7.31 10.90
C LEU A 155 -12.51 -6.03 11.57
N ASP A 156 -12.91 -5.78 12.82
CA ASP A 156 -12.53 -4.59 13.57
C ASP A 156 -11.01 -4.45 13.66
N ARG A 157 -10.49 -3.24 13.45
CA ARG A 157 -9.05 -2.92 13.39
C ARG A 157 -8.29 -3.44 12.17
N GLY A 158 -8.96 -4.08 11.21
CA GLY A 158 -8.36 -4.34 9.90
C GLY A 158 -8.25 -3.05 9.06
N SER A 159 -7.53 -3.11 7.95
CA SER A 159 -7.34 -1.97 7.05
C SER A 159 -7.28 -2.41 5.60
N PHE A 160 -7.84 -1.62 4.70
CA PHE A 160 -7.61 -1.81 3.27
C PHE A 160 -6.25 -1.22 2.90
N VAL A 161 -5.59 -1.84 1.93
CA VAL A 161 -4.35 -1.31 1.38
C VAL A 161 -4.40 -1.33 -0.14
N ALA A 162 -4.00 -0.21 -0.75
CA ALA A 162 -3.71 -0.11 -2.16
C ALA A 162 -2.20 -0.03 -2.36
N VAL A 163 -1.68 -0.85 -3.28
CA VAL A 163 -0.24 -0.89 -3.60
C VAL A 163 -0.01 -0.75 -5.08
N GLN A 164 1.04 0.00 -5.42
CA GLN A 164 1.48 0.22 -6.80
C GLN A 164 2.98 0.44 -6.84
N SER A 165 3.65 -0.14 -7.84
CA SER A 165 5.01 0.23 -8.20
C SER A 165 4.97 1.26 -9.32
N TRP A 166 5.61 2.40 -9.09
CA TRP A 166 5.73 3.48 -10.05
C TRP A 166 7.17 3.56 -10.55
N LEU A 167 7.37 3.28 -11.83
CA LEU A 167 8.68 3.35 -12.47
C LEU A 167 8.91 4.77 -12.98
N TYR A 168 10.06 5.36 -12.66
CA TYR A 168 10.42 6.68 -13.16
C TYR A 168 10.72 6.66 -14.66
N THR A 169 10.18 7.63 -15.40
CA THR A 169 10.37 7.78 -16.84
C THR A 169 11.28 8.97 -17.14
N GLY A 170 12.25 8.78 -18.03
CA GLY A 170 13.05 9.90 -18.55
C GLY A 170 14.25 10.34 -17.70
N SER A 171 14.68 9.57 -16.69
CA SER A 171 15.91 9.88 -15.92
C SER A 171 17.16 10.04 -16.78
N ARG A 172 17.22 9.35 -17.93
CA ARG A 172 18.31 9.48 -18.92
C ARG A 172 18.03 10.47 -20.06
N GLN A 173 16.76 10.68 -20.45
CA GLN A 173 16.44 11.46 -21.65
C GLN A 173 16.17 12.95 -21.40
N ASN A 174 15.71 13.34 -20.20
CA ASN A 174 15.32 14.72 -19.89
C ASN A 174 16.29 15.44 -18.94
N GLY A 175 17.47 14.86 -18.65
CA GLY A 175 18.48 15.44 -17.75
C GLY A 175 18.01 15.65 -16.30
N ARG A 176 16.84 15.12 -15.91
CA ARG A 176 16.30 15.26 -14.55
C ARG A 176 16.95 14.23 -13.63
N SER A 177 17.61 14.71 -12.58
CA SER A 177 18.16 13.88 -11.51
C SER A 177 17.05 13.08 -10.83
N ILE A 178 17.36 11.85 -10.40
CA ILE A 178 16.50 11.01 -9.56
C ILE A 178 16.01 11.79 -8.32
N LYS A 179 16.86 12.65 -7.74
CA LYS A 179 16.51 13.52 -6.62
C LYS A 179 15.35 14.48 -6.93
N ASN A 180 15.24 14.94 -8.17
CA ASN A 180 14.15 15.82 -8.60
C ASN A 180 12.85 15.03 -8.81
N MET A 181 12.93 13.77 -9.25
CA MET A 181 11.77 12.90 -9.40
C MET A 181 11.20 12.51 -8.04
N ASP A 182 12.05 12.19 -7.08
CA ASP A 182 11.64 11.94 -5.69
C ASP A 182 10.95 13.17 -5.09
N GLY A 183 11.46 14.38 -5.34
CA GLY A 183 10.84 15.62 -4.87
C GLY A 183 9.43 15.84 -5.43
N ILE A 184 9.21 15.49 -6.71
CA ILE A 184 7.88 15.57 -7.33
C ILE A 184 6.92 14.56 -6.67
N PHE A 185 7.35 13.31 -6.49
CA PHE A 185 6.56 12.29 -5.79
C PHE A 185 6.27 12.70 -4.34
N ALA A 186 7.27 13.21 -3.64
CA ALA A 186 7.14 13.65 -2.27
C ALA A 186 6.11 14.77 -2.12
N GLY A 187 6.18 15.83 -2.93
CA GLY A 187 5.19 16.92 -2.93
C GLY A 187 3.78 16.47 -3.34
N ARG A 188 3.66 15.34 -4.06
CA ARG A 188 2.39 14.66 -4.37
C ARG A 188 1.84 13.85 -3.20
N LEU A 189 2.71 13.39 -2.30
CA LEU A 189 2.37 12.51 -1.17
C LEU A 189 2.14 13.30 0.13
N THR A 190 2.68 14.51 0.23
CA THR A 190 2.54 15.38 1.40
C THR A 190 1.25 16.21 1.34
N THR A 191 0.61 16.37 2.49
CA THR A 191 -0.37 17.46 2.71
C THR A 191 0.32 18.79 3.07
N GLU A 192 1.65 18.78 3.24
CA GLU A 192 2.42 19.98 3.49
C GLU A 192 2.40 20.92 2.29
N ARG A 193 2.24 22.20 2.60
CA ARG A 193 1.99 23.29 1.66
C ARG A 193 3.30 23.92 1.23
N SER A 194 3.60 23.90 -0.06
CA SER A 194 4.49 24.91 -0.67
C SER A 194 3.71 26.16 -1.14
N GLY A 195 2.39 26.19 -0.95
CA GLY A 195 1.44 27.23 -1.40
C GLY A 195 0.11 27.18 -0.61
N PRO A 196 -1.01 27.75 -1.09
CA PRO A 196 -2.25 27.84 -0.30
C PRO A 196 -2.97 26.50 -0.09
N LYS A 197 -2.71 25.46 -0.91
CA LYS A 197 -3.25 24.10 -0.81
C LYS A 197 -2.20 23.07 -1.25
N SER A 198 -2.24 21.87 -0.69
CA SER A 198 -1.45 20.71 -1.11
C SER A 198 -2.05 20.02 -2.35
N THR A 199 -1.26 19.19 -3.03
CA THR A 199 -1.72 18.45 -4.22
C THR A 199 -2.91 17.53 -3.90
N ILE A 200 -2.90 16.91 -2.71
CA ILE A 200 -4.00 16.04 -2.25
C ILE A 200 -5.26 16.85 -1.96
N GLU A 201 -5.15 18.03 -1.34
CA GLU A 201 -6.29 18.93 -1.13
C GLU A 201 -6.89 19.39 -2.47
N ILE A 202 -6.04 19.69 -3.46
CA ILE A 202 -6.49 20.06 -4.82
C ILE A 202 -7.21 18.88 -5.49
N ASP A 203 -6.66 17.67 -5.43
CA ASP A 203 -7.31 16.48 -5.99
C ASP A 203 -8.65 16.21 -5.28
N ILE A 204 -8.71 16.33 -3.96
CA ILE A 204 -9.95 16.19 -3.17
C ILE A 204 -11.01 17.22 -3.60
N GLU A 205 -10.63 18.48 -3.83
CA GLU A 205 -11.54 19.52 -4.33
C GLU A 205 -12.01 19.24 -5.76
N ARG A 206 -11.08 18.83 -6.64
CA ARG A 206 -11.39 18.44 -8.02
C ARG A 206 -12.38 17.28 -8.09
N ILE A 207 -12.27 16.33 -7.16
CA ILE A 207 -13.17 15.18 -7.07
C ILE A 207 -14.58 15.59 -6.62
N GLY A 208 -14.71 16.70 -5.87
CA GLY A 208 -16.00 17.16 -5.36
C GLY A 208 -16.63 16.24 -4.31
N LEU A 209 -15.89 15.25 -3.78
CA LEU A 209 -16.36 14.25 -2.81
C LEU A 209 -16.47 14.79 -1.37
N VAL A 210 -16.15 16.06 -1.11
CA VAL A 210 -16.19 16.62 0.24
C VAL A 210 -17.60 17.05 0.60
N THR A 211 -18.48 16.08 0.85
CA THR A 211 -19.68 16.32 1.67
C THR A 211 -19.46 15.97 3.14
N LYS A 212 -18.46 15.13 3.49
CA LYS A 212 -18.14 14.80 4.88
C LYS A 212 -16.62 14.63 5.14
N PRO A 213 -16.02 15.36 6.11
CA PRO A 213 -14.62 15.17 6.53
C PRO A 213 -14.25 13.76 7.03
N GLU A 214 -15.28 12.97 7.31
CA GLU A 214 -15.25 11.62 7.87
C GLU A 214 -14.99 10.55 6.79
N GLU A 215 -15.18 10.90 5.51
CA GLU A 215 -15.19 9.97 4.36
C GLU A 215 -13.85 9.83 3.63
N GLY A 216 -12.73 10.37 4.13
CA GLY A 216 -11.47 10.14 3.44
C GLY A 216 -10.22 10.55 4.19
N TYR A 217 -9.55 9.59 4.80
CA TYR A 217 -8.14 9.68 5.15
C TYR A 217 -7.42 8.43 4.64
N MET A 218 -6.28 8.62 3.98
CA MET A 218 -5.40 7.52 3.60
C MET A 218 -4.00 7.76 4.19
N LEU A 219 -3.46 6.75 4.86
CA LEU A 219 -2.09 6.79 5.38
C LEU A 219 -1.15 6.24 4.30
N ARG A 220 -0.27 7.09 3.78
CA ARG A 220 0.69 6.69 2.74
C ARG A 220 2.03 6.29 3.36
N ARG A 221 2.52 5.11 2.98
CA ARG A 221 3.78 4.52 3.45
C ARG A 221 4.66 4.09 2.27
N CYS A 222 5.05 5.06 1.46
CA CYS A 222 5.80 4.79 0.23
C CYS A 222 7.30 4.65 0.52
N LEU A 223 8.00 3.82 -0.26
CA LEU A 223 9.46 3.66 -0.22
C LEU A 223 10.04 3.68 -1.62
N ALA A 224 11.25 4.21 -1.79
CA ALA A 224 11.96 4.14 -3.06
C ALA A 224 12.40 2.69 -3.37
N PHE A 225 12.48 2.32 -4.65
CA PHE A 225 13.11 1.08 -5.08
C PHE A 225 14.06 1.32 -6.26
N GLY A 226 14.92 0.33 -6.52
CA GLY A 226 15.84 0.31 -7.65
C GLY A 226 17.19 1.00 -7.40
N GLU A 227 18.06 0.95 -8.41
CA GLU A 227 19.48 1.33 -8.29
C GLU A 227 19.84 2.62 -9.05
N ARG A 228 21.02 3.17 -8.73
CA ARG A 228 21.56 4.41 -9.33
C ARG A 228 21.77 4.32 -10.85
N TYR A 229 21.92 3.12 -11.41
CA TYR A 229 22.19 2.89 -12.84
C TYR A 229 21.13 2.03 -13.56
N GLY A 230 20.09 1.59 -12.85
CA GLY A 230 19.01 0.74 -13.36
C GLY A 230 17.65 1.43 -13.36
N GLU A 231 16.60 0.63 -13.45
CA GLU A 231 15.23 1.06 -13.20
C GLU A 231 15.10 1.49 -11.74
N ALA A 232 14.55 2.69 -11.52
CA ALA A 232 14.30 3.25 -10.20
C ALA A 232 12.87 3.77 -10.14
N GLY A 233 12.31 3.75 -8.95
CA GLY A 233 10.92 4.12 -8.78
C GLY A 233 10.50 4.24 -7.33
N LEU A 234 9.19 4.29 -7.14
CA LEU A 234 8.55 4.36 -5.84
C LEU A 234 7.56 3.21 -5.69
N TYR A 235 7.66 2.49 -4.58
CA TYR A 235 6.66 1.53 -4.15
C TYR A 235 5.63 2.28 -3.30
N SER A 236 4.48 2.59 -3.88
CA SER A 236 3.39 3.29 -3.23
C SER A 236 2.54 2.32 -2.42
N VAL A 237 2.27 2.67 -1.17
CA VAL A 237 1.38 1.95 -0.24
C VAL A 237 0.45 2.97 0.39
N ALA A 238 -0.85 2.74 0.31
CA ALA A 238 -1.86 3.60 0.92
C ALA A 238 -2.85 2.75 1.73
N TYR A 239 -2.91 2.99 3.03
CA TYR A 239 -3.86 2.35 3.95
C TYR A 239 -5.09 3.20 4.17
N GLY A 240 -6.24 2.57 4.39
CA GLY A 240 -7.49 3.26 4.69
C GLY A 240 -8.54 2.35 5.31
N ASN A 241 -9.53 2.96 5.95
CA ASN A 241 -10.73 2.22 6.38
C ASN A 241 -11.63 1.83 5.19
N SER A 242 -11.34 2.37 4.00
CA SER A 242 -12.00 2.14 2.72
C SER A 242 -11.03 2.47 1.57
N LEU A 243 -11.29 1.92 0.38
CA LEU A 243 -10.54 2.21 -0.85
C LEU A 243 -11.14 3.39 -1.65
N LEU A 244 -12.28 3.92 -1.24
CA LEU A 244 -13.02 4.95 -2.00
C LEU A 244 -12.18 6.19 -2.32
N LEU A 245 -11.49 6.75 -1.32
CA LEU A 245 -10.66 7.94 -1.53
C LEU A 245 -9.48 7.65 -2.48
N TYR A 246 -8.88 6.47 -2.35
CA TYR A 246 -7.80 6.06 -3.23
C TYR A 246 -8.28 5.92 -4.68
N GLU A 247 -9.40 5.23 -4.90
CA GLU A 247 -10.01 5.07 -6.23
C GLU A 247 -10.38 6.42 -6.85
N ALA A 248 -11.02 7.30 -6.08
CA ALA A 248 -11.39 8.64 -6.55
C ALA A 248 -10.16 9.47 -6.93
N THR A 249 -9.10 9.39 -6.12
CA THR A 249 -7.82 10.05 -6.40
C THR A 249 -7.18 9.48 -7.66
N LEU A 250 -7.15 8.15 -7.82
CA LEU A 250 -6.56 7.51 -9.00
C LEU A 250 -7.32 7.89 -10.28
N LYS A 251 -8.66 7.93 -10.26
CA LYS A 251 -9.50 8.39 -11.38
C LYS A 251 -9.22 9.85 -11.75
N CYS A 252 -9.09 10.70 -10.74
CA CYS A 252 -8.72 12.10 -10.92
C CYS A 252 -7.33 12.23 -11.57
N MET A 253 -6.36 11.42 -11.10
CA MET A 253 -4.99 11.44 -11.61
C MET A 253 -4.90 11.04 -13.08
N VAL A 254 -5.68 10.05 -13.53
CA VAL A 254 -5.72 9.65 -14.95
C VAL A 254 -6.56 10.59 -15.82
N GLY A 255 -7.17 11.64 -15.25
CA GLY A 255 -8.02 12.59 -15.96
C GLY A 255 -9.43 12.09 -16.25
N GLN A 256 -9.91 11.03 -15.59
CA GLN A 256 -11.30 10.56 -15.76
C GLN A 256 -12.33 11.49 -15.11
N THR A 257 -11.91 12.31 -14.13
CA THR A 257 -12.81 13.23 -13.42
C THR A 257 -13.09 14.50 -14.22
N ASP A 258 -12.05 15.14 -14.77
CA ASP A 258 -12.11 16.48 -15.37
C ASP A 258 -11.28 16.62 -16.65
N GLY A 259 -10.77 15.52 -17.20
CA GLY A 259 -9.91 15.50 -18.38
C GLY A 259 -8.44 15.88 -18.10
N VAL A 260 -8.10 16.32 -16.89
CA VAL A 260 -6.76 16.83 -16.55
C VAL A 260 -5.87 15.71 -16.03
N LEU A 261 -4.85 15.36 -16.82
CA LEU A 261 -3.84 14.39 -16.44
C LEU A 261 -2.92 14.94 -15.35
N ASP A 262 -2.68 14.12 -14.33
CA ASP A 262 -1.72 14.41 -13.28
C ASP A 262 -0.27 14.51 -13.83
N PRO A 263 0.45 15.61 -13.52
CA PRO A 263 1.86 15.78 -13.90
C PRO A 263 2.79 14.62 -13.49
N LEU A 264 2.42 13.81 -12.50
CA LEU A 264 3.16 12.61 -12.10
C LEU A 264 3.39 11.65 -13.26
N PHE A 265 2.43 11.53 -14.18
CA PHE A 265 2.52 10.67 -15.36
C PHE A 265 3.53 11.17 -16.41
N GLN A 266 4.02 12.41 -16.29
CA GLN A 266 5.08 12.92 -17.17
C GLN A 266 6.48 12.43 -16.74
N VAL A 267 6.64 12.04 -15.47
CA VAL A 267 7.93 11.66 -14.87
C VAL A 267 7.96 10.23 -14.35
N SER A 268 6.83 9.53 -14.42
CA SER A 268 6.73 8.14 -14.01
C SER A 268 5.53 7.46 -14.63
N ARG A 269 5.51 6.13 -14.55
CA ARG A 269 4.36 5.31 -14.94
C ARG A 269 4.13 4.20 -13.92
N PRO A 270 2.88 3.90 -13.55
CA PRO A 270 2.56 2.74 -12.74
C PRO A 270 2.78 1.47 -13.57
N ILE A 271 3.47 0.49 -13.00
CA ILE A 271 3.75 -0.81 -13.62
C ILE A 271 2.99 -1.95 -12.94
N THR A 272 2.47 -1.71 -11.74
CA THR A 272 1.62 -2.64 -11.00
C THR A 272 0.47 -1.89 -10.30
N GLY A 273 -0.56 -2.63 -9.93
CA GLY A 273 -1.69 -2.15 -9.14
C GLY A 273 -2.47 -3.30 -8.52
N GLY A 274 -2.75 -3.18 -7.22
CA GLY A 274 -3.54 -4.17 -6.48
C GLY A 274 -4.13 -3.61 -5.20
N TYR A 275 -5.26 -4.20 -4.79
CA TYR A 275 -5.95 -3.96 -3.54
C TYR A 275 -5.88 -5.20 -2.66
N TYR A 276 -5.67 -4.98 -1.36
CA TYR A 276 -5.60 -6.04 -0.38
C TYR A 276 -6.33 -5.64 0.90
N TRP A 277 -6.79 -6.63 1.64
CA TRP A 277 -7.31 -6.47 3.00
C TRP A 277 -6.27 -6.95 4.00
N CYS A 278 -5.82 -6.07 4.91
CA CYS A 278 -4.96 -6.44 6.04
C CYS A 278 -5.85 -6.82 7.23
N PRO A 279 -5.98 -8.11 7.59
CA PRO A 279 -6.82 -8.52 8.70
C PRO A 279 -6.28 -8.02 10.03
N PRO A 280 -7.15 -7.84 11.04
CA PRO A 280 -6.70 -7.64 12.41
C PRO A 280 -5.97 -8.87 12.94
N ILE A 281 -5.21 -8.68 14.01
CA ILE A 281 -4.42 -9.74 14.65
C ILE A 281 -4.83 -9.94 16.10
N LYS A 282 -4.63 -11.17 16.56
CA LYS A 282 -4.66 -11.53 17.98
C LYS A 282 -3.41 -10.97 18.68
N PRO A 283 -3.42 -10.83 20.02
CA PRO A 283 -2.25 -10.38 20.78
C PRO A 283 -0.97 -11.19 20.57
N ASN A 284 -1.09 -12.45 20.12
CA ASN A 284 0.04 -13.33 19.84
C ASN A 284 0.55 -13.24 18.37
N GLY A 285 0.12 -12.23 17.61
CA GLY A 285 0.54 -11.99 16.23
C GLY A 285 -0.12 -12.88 15.18
N GLN A 286 -1.14 -13.67 15.52
CA GLN A 286 -1.87 -14.45 14.52
C GLN A 286 -2.94 -13.59 13.82
N LEU A 287 -3.06 -13.74 12.52
CA LEU A 287 -4.16 -13.17 11.74
C LEU A 287 -5.52 -13.70 12.24
N ILE A 288 -6.50 -12.81 12.31
CA ILE A 288 -7.89 -13.18 12.58
C ILE A 288 -8.59 -13.38 11.24
N LEU A 289 -8.77 -14.64 10.85
CA LEU A 289 -9.32 -15.04 9.56
C LEU A 289 -10.73 -15.64 9.66
N SER A 290 -11.33 -15.66 10.86
CA SER A 290 -12.65 -16.29 11.10
C SER A 290 -13.80 -15.63 10.34
N ALA A 291 -13.60 -14.45 9.78
CA ALA A 291 -14.54 -13.78 8.88
C ALA A 291 -14.53 -14.34 7.44
N LEU A 292 -13.52 -15.14 7.09
CA LEU A 292 -13.17 -15.57 5.73
C LEU A 292 -13.29 -17.09 5.51
N ASN A 293 -13.53 -17.85 6.59
CA ASN A 293 -13.80 -19.30 6.56
C ASN A 293 -15.31 -19.59 6.60
#